data_AF-A0A5Q4TBC3-F1
#
_entry.id   AF-A0A5Q4TBC3-F1
#
_cell.length_a   1.000
_cell.length_b   1.000
_cell.length_c   1.000
_cell.angle_alpha   90.00
_cell.angle_beta   90.00
_cell.angle_gamma   90.00
#
_symmetry.space_group_name_H-M   'P 1'
#
loop_
_entity.id
_entity.type
_entity.pdbx_description
1 polymer ?
#
loop_
_entity_poly.entity_id
_entity_poly.type
_entity_poly.pdbx_seq_one_letter_code
_entity_poly.pdbx_strand_id
1 'polypeptide(L)'
;MPTLLYYPLVRPPEAVLHQALLYWDGIATVVPEDLNVRTGAVTPELRELAERGLYRPLTWNAGNVRLLCRGSSGGPGESYDVLVEELRSLAAQRRPLGEAMRLDRRLYHSKIGYFLEEAVLELGLGRRIEEGGRWSVAVPREVQLLLVGAAARELAARAGATAAYMPYTDQVSAHESAVRPLVPGSALAAWQVEIGRLLPVPAAGTPVEDVIAFRERYDVERRRLMSEIHALLAELRRNWEQPADVMEAMRDRLRGAVDDYHAAVRSSRRAWFSGGWPSPWAWPGLLRASLSCRA
;
A
#
# COMPACT_ATOMS: atom_id res chain seq x y z
N MET A 1 -5.21 15.56 3.45
CA MET A 1 -4.05 14.65 3.29
C MET A 1 -4.48 13.41 2.51
N PRO A 2 -3.56 12.62 1.93
CA PRO A 2 -3.93 11.35 1.32
C PRO A 2 -4.53 10.35 2.31
N THR A 3 -5.33 9.42 1.79
CA THR A 3 -5.83 8.21 2.48
C THR A 3 -4.85 7.05 2.22
N LEU A 4 -4.51 6.26 3.23
CA LEU A 4 -3.64 5.10 3.05
C LEU A 4 -4.42 3.98 2.35
N LEU A 5 -3.96 3.49 1.20
CA LEU A 5 -4.55 2.36 0.49
C LEU A 5 -3.80 1.08 0.84
N TYR A 6 -4.34 0.29 1.77
CA TYR A 6 -3.75 -0.98 2.18
C TYR A 6 -4.12 -2.14 1.26
N TYR A 7 -3.14 -2.98 0.95
CA TYR A 7 -3.27 -4.22 0.21
C TYR A 7 -2.29 -5.30 0.75
N PRO A 8 -2.57 -6.62 0.57
CA PRO A 8 -3.63 -7.23 -0.23
C PRO A 8 -4.91 -7.62 0.53
N LEU A 9 -4.90 -7.55 1.86
CA LEU A 9 -6.01 -8.03 2.69
C LEU A 9 -7.10 -6.96 2.84
N VAL A 10 -8.33 -7.42 3.08
CA VAL A 10 -9.46 -6.53 3.44
C VAL A 10 -9.27 -5.97 4.85
N ARG A 11 -8.90 -6.84 5.79
CA ARG A 11 -8.56 -6.45 7.16
C ARG A 11 -7.06 -6.15 7.21
N PRO A 12 -6.65 -4.88 7.35
CA PRO A 12 -5.25 -4.55 7.56
C PRO A 12 -4.78 -5.11 8.91
N PRO A 13 -3.48 -5.44 9.04
CA PRO A 13 -2.88 -5.69 10.35
C PRO A 13 -3.10 -4.49 11.27
N GLU A 14 -3.26 -4.76 12.57
CA GLU A 14 -3.53 -3.73 13.58
C GLU A 14 -2.52 -2.57 13.54
N ALA A 15 -1.22 -2.88 13.44
CA ALA A 15 -0.16 -1.87 13.34
C ALA A 15 -0.34 -0.93 12.13
N VAL A 16 -0.80 -1.47 10.99
CA VAL A 16 -1.06 -0.68 9.78
C VAL A 16 -2.30 0.18 9.95
N LEU A 17 -3.36 -0.38 10.57
CA LEU A 17 -4.57 0.37 10.89
C LEU A 17 -4.25 1.56 11.80
N HIS A 18 -3.49 1.34 12.87
CA HIS A 18 -3.06 2.39 13.78
C HIS A 18 -2.23 3.47 13.08
N GLN A 19 -1.27 3.08 12.24
CA GLN A 19 -0.50 4.05 11.45
C GLN A 19 -1.40 4.87 10.51
N ALA A 20 -2.37 4.24 9.84
CA ALA A 20 -3.31 4.94 8.98
C ALA A 20 -4.13 5.98 9.78
N LEU A 21 -4.66 5.57 10.93
CA LEU A 21 -5.46 6.41 11.81
C LEU A 21 -4.66 7.53 12.49
N LEU A 22 -3.35 7.43 12.60
CA LEU A 22 -2.53 8.51 13.17
C LEU A 22 -1.99 9.47 12.09
N TYR A 23 -1.61 8.95 10.92
CA TYR A 23 -0.79 9.74 9.99
C TYR A 23 -1.47 10.06 8.66
N TRP A 24 -2.64 9.49 8.39
CA TRP A 24 -3.33 9.67 7.10
C TRP A 24 -4.75 10.21 7.33
N ASP A 25 -5.46 10.65 6.29
CA ASP A 25 -6.85 11.10 6.48
C ASP A 25 -7.80 9.95 6.80
N GLY A 26 -7.39 8.72 6.46
CA GLY A 26 -8.08 7.49 6.78
C GLY A 26 -7.36 6.31 6.15
N ILE A 27 -8.03 5.16 6.13
CA ILE A 27 -7.59 3.95 5.46
C ILE A 27 -8.59 3.51 4.40
N ALA A 28 -8.09 2.99 3.30
CA ALA A 28 -8.86 2.32 2.28
C ALA A 28 -8.29 0.91 2.11
N THR A 29 -9.16 -0.08 1.92
CA THR A 29 -8.74 -1.42 1.50
C THR A 29 -9.59 -1.86 0.33
N VAL A 30 -9.06 -2.78 -0.46
CA VAL A 30 -9.82 -3.29 -1.61
C VAL A 30 -10.61 -4.54 -1.23
N VAL A 31 -11.93 -4.42 -1.32
CA VAL A 31 -12.91 -5.41 -0.90
C VAL A 31 -13.54 -6.12 -2.09
N PRO A 32 -13.98 -7.39 -1.93
CA PRO A 32 -14.79 -8.07 -2.94
C PRO A 32 -16.08 -7.31 -3.25
N GLU A 33 -16.57 -7.43 -4.48
CA GLU A 33 -17.83 -6.82 -4.92
C GLU A 33 -19.05 -7.56 -4.38
N ASP A 34 -18.95 -8.89 -4.25
CA ASP A 34 -19.99 -9.73 -3.66
C ASP A 34 -20.32 -9.24 -2.24
N LEU A 35 -21.57 -8.82 -2.05
CA LEU A 35 -22.07 -8.25 -0.80
C LEU A 35 -21.92 -9.20 0.38
N ASN A 36 -22.15 -10.50 0.17
CA ASN A 36 -22.09 -11.50 1.22
C ASN A 36 -20.62 -11.77 1.62
N VAL A 37 -19.69 -11.83 0.66
CA VAL A 37 -18.24 -11.89 0.98
C VAL A 37 -17.81 -10.62 1.71
N ARG A 38 -18.21 -9.45 1.19
CA ARG A 38 -17.84 -8.15 1.75
C ARG A 38 -18.34 -7.98 3.18
N THR A 39 -19.57 -8.40 3.45
CA THR A 39 -20.16 -8.34 4.80
C THR A 39 -19.38 -9.19 5.78
N GLY A 40 -18.94 -10.39 5.37
CA GLY A 40 -18.07 -11.23 6.22
C GLY A 40 -16.64 -10.71 6.35
N ALA A 41 -16.09 -10.09 5.31
CA ALA A 41 -14.69 -9.64 5.26
C ALA A 41 -14.45 -8.30 5.97
N VAL A 42 -15.43 -7.38 5.94
CA VAL A 42 -15.37 -6.10 6.64
C VAL A 42 -15.85 -6.30 8.07
N THR A 43 -14.92 -6.23 9.03
CA THR A 43 -15.20 -6.41 10.46
C THR A 43 -16.10 -5.30 11.01
N PRO A 44 -16.81 -5.52 12.14
CA PRO A 44 -17.61 -4.48 12.79
C PRO A 44 -16.82 -3.19 13.06
N GLU A 45 -15.59 -3.32 13.57
CA GLU A 45 -14.63 -2.24 13.77
C GLU A 45 -14.37 -1.40 12.51
N LEU A 46 -14.17 -2.04 11.35
CA LEU A 46 -14.00 -1.31 10.08
C LEU A 46 -15.30 -0.60 9.65
N ARG A 47 -16.48 -1.16 9.95
CA ARG A 47 -17.76 -0.51 9.63
C ARG A 47 -17.95 0.76 10.47
N GLU A 48 -17.63 0.70 11.76
CA GLU A 48 -17.64 1.87 12.63
C GLU A 48 -16.67 2.95 12.13
N LEU A 49 -15.46 2.57 11.71
CA LEU A 49 -14.54 3.51 11.07
C LEU A 49 -15.08 4.10 9.77
N ALA A 50 -15.85 3.35 8.97
CA ALA A 50 -16.50 3.88 7.77
C ALA A 50 -17.60 4.89 8.10
N GLU A 51 -18.41 4.63 9.14
CA GLU A 51 -19.42 5.57 9.64
C GLU A 51 -18.78 6.89 10.09
N ARG A 52 -17.57 6.83 10.65
CA ARG A 52 -16.76 8.02 11.01
C ARG A 52 -16.00 8.64 9.82
N GLY A 53 -16.13 8.09 8.61
CA GLY A 53 -15.41 8.55 7.43
C GLY A 53 -13.91 8.24 7.41
N LEU A 54 -13.41 7.44 8.35
CA LEU A 54 -12.00 7.05 8.51
C LEU A 54 -11.63 5.76 7.77
N TYR A 55 -12.61 4.97 7.32
CA TYR A 55 -12.41 3.80 6.47
C TYR A 55 -13.21 3.89 5.16
N ARG A 56 -12.58 3.51 4.05
CA ARG A 56 -13.19 3.48 2.72
C ARG A 56 -13.02 2.11 2.07
N PRO A 57 -14.05 1.25 2.04
CA PRO A 57 -13.99 0.01 1.27
C PRO A 57 -14.04 0.32 -0.22
N LEU A 58 -12.98 -0.03 -0.95
CA LEU A 58 -12.92 0.13 -2.40
C LEU A 58 -13.32 -1.15 -3.09
N THR A 59 -14.23 -1.07 -4.07
CA THR A 59 -14.60 -2.22 -4.90
C THR A 59 -13.97 -2.09 -6.28
N TRP A 60 -13.54 -3.21 -6.84
CA TRP A 60 -13.28 -3.32 -8.27
C TRP A 60 -14.60 -3.61 -8.97
N ASN A 61 -15.46 -2.58 -9.12
CA ASN A 61 -16.63 -2.71 -9.98
C ASN A 61 -16.22 -2.71 -11.47
N ALA A 62 -17.15 -2.97 -12.37
CA ALA A 62 -16.88 -2.98 -13.82
C ALA A 62 -16.19 -1.71 -14.36
N GLY A 63 -16.37 -0.55 -13.71
CA GLY A 63 -15.66 0.69 -14.03
C GLY A 63 -14.18 0.65 -13.61
N ASN A 64 -13.90 0.05 -12.45
CA ASN A 64 -12.55 -0.08 -11.88
C ASN A 64 -11.79 -1.34 -12.38
N VAL A 65 -12.47 -2.39 -12.81
CA VAL A 65 -11.85 -3.58 -13.44
C VAL A 65 -11.33 -3.26 -14.84
N ARG A 66 -12.03 -2.37 -15.56
CA ARG A 66 -11.55 -1.80 -16.81
C ARG A 66 -10.21 -1.08 -16.66
N LEU A 67 -9.79 -0.72 -15.44
CA LEU A 67 -8.53 0.00 -15.20
C LEU A 67 -7.31 -0.82 -15.60
N LEU A 68 -7.34 -2.14 -15.37
CA LEU A 68 -6.27 -3.02 -15.80
C LEU A 68 -6.46 -3.54 -17.22
N CYS A 69 -7.64 -3.35 -17.85
CA CYS A 69 -8.01 -4.06 -19.07
C CYS A 69 -8.44 -3.15 -20.24
N ARG A 70 -8.55 -1.82 -20.07
CA ARG A 70 -8.94 -0.90 -21.15
C ARG A 70 -7.86 0.14 -21.44
N GLY A 71 -7.36 0.09 -22.67
CA GLY A 71 -6.68 1.20 -23.33
C GLY A 71 -7.70 2.19 -23.89
N SER A 72 -7.19 3.34 -24.34
CA SER A 72 -7.98 4.46 -24.87
C SER A 72 -8.90 4.09 -26.04
N SER A 73 -8.64 2.96 -26.72
CA SER A 73 -9.34 2.45 -27.90
C SER A 73 -10.28 1.27 -27.63
N GLY A 74 -10.55 0.91 -26.37
CA GLY A 74 -11.51 -0.14 -26.01
C GLY A 74 -10.97 -1.58 -26.02
N GLY A 75 -9.73 -1.79 -26.44
CA GLY A 75 -8.95 -3.03 -26.21
C GLY A 75 -8.15 -2.99 -24.90
N PRO A 76 -7.29 -3.99 -24.63
CA PRO A 76 -6.35 -3.99 -23.50
C PRO A 76 -5.53 -2.68 -23.40
N GLY A 77 -5.29 -2.21 -22.19
CA GLY A 77 -4.45 -1.02 -21.97
C GLY A 77 -2.98 -1.40 -21.85
N GLU A 78 -2.06 -0.44 -22.01
CA GLU A 78 -0.61 -0.69 -21.86
C GLU A 78 -0.29 -1.36 -20.52
N SER A 79 -0.93 -0.96 -19.41
CA SER A 79 -0.77 -1.61 -18.11
C SER A 79 -1.20 -3.09 -18.10
N TYR A 80 -2.19 -3.48 -18.93
CA TYR A 80 -2.61 -4.88 -19.08
C TYR A 80 -1.51 -5.71 -19.72
N ASP A 81 -1.06 -5.28 -20.89
CA ASP A 81 -0.15 -6.06 -21.74
C ASP A 81 1.15 -6.34 -20.99
N VAL A 82 1.60 -5.33 -20.25
CA VAL A 82 2.81 -5.45 -19.46
C VAL A 82 2.62 -6.34 -18.23
N LEU A 83 1.46 -6.28 -17.58
CA LEU A 83 1.13 -7.19 -16.49
C LEU A 83 1.06 -8.65 -16.98
N VAL A 84 0.47 -8.88 -18.16
CA VAL A 84 0.43 -10.20 -18.80
C VAL A 84 1.84 -10.66 -19.18
N GLU A 85 2.71 -9.78 -19.66
CA GLU A 85 4.11 -10.14 -19.95
C GLU A 85 4.89 -10.53 -18.69
N GLU A 86 4.69 -9.83 -17.57
CA GLU A 86 5.26 -10.25 -16.28
C GLU A 86 4.70 -11.61 -15.82
N LEU A 87 3.41 -11.88 -16.03
CA LEU A 87 2.83 -13.21 -15.79
C LEU A 87 3.49 -14.27 -16.70
N ARG A 88 3.69 -13.99 -17.99
CA ARG A 88 4.40 -14.92 -18.90
C ARG A 88 5.82 -15.18 -18.43
N SER A 89 6.53 -14.14 -17.99
CA SER A 89 7.88 -14.27 -17.43
C SER A 89 7.88 -15.15 -16.17
N LEU A 90 6.91 -14.96 -15.26
CA LEU A 90 6.73 -15.82 -14.09
C LEU A 90 6.42 -17.28 -14.49
N ALA A 91 5.61 -17.49 -15.52
CA ALA A 91 5.30 -18.82 -16.03
C ALA A 91 6.52 -19.49 -16.67
N ALA A 92 7.33 -18.74 -17.43
CA ALA A 92 8.53 -19.26 -18.10
C ALA A 92 9.67 -19.58 -17.12
N GLN A 93 9.82 -18.78 -16.06
CA GLN A 93 10.81 -19.03 -15.00
C GLN A 93 10.46 -20.26 -14.15
N ARG A 94 9.19 -20.68 -14.15
CA ARG A 94 8.75 -21.88 -13.46
C ARG A 94 9.09 -23.09 -14.31
N ARG A 95 10.10 -23.84 -13.88
CA ARG A 95 10.39 -25.16 -14.45
C ARG A 95 9.14 -26.05 -14.35
N PRO A 96 8.85 -26.88 -15.37
CA PRO A 96 7.89 -27.97 -15.26
C PRO A 96 8.49 -29.07 -14.38
N LEU A 97 8.56 -28.82 -13.07
CA LEU A 97 9.01 -29.80 -12.08
C LEU A 97 7.78 -30.26 -11.31
N GLY A 98 7.58 -31.57 -11.23
CA GLY A 98 6.47 -32.25 -10.57
C GLY A 98 6.33 -32.01 -9.06
N GLU A 99 6.83 -30.90 -8.54
CA GLU A 99 6.41 -30.37 -7.25
C GLU A 99 5.02 -29.74 -7.42
N ALA A 100 4.03 -30.36 -6.77
CA ALA A 100 2.66 -29.85 -6.74
C ALA A 100 2.67 -28.37 -6.34
N MET A 101 2.36 -27.51 -7.31
CA MET A 101 2.30 -26.06 -7.12
C MET A 101 1.45 -25.74 -5.89
N ARG A 102 2.05 -25.06 -4.89
CA ARG A 102 1.31 -24.60 -3.71
C ARG A 102 0.44 -23.42 -4.11
N LEU A 103 -0.79 -23.73 -4.49
CA LEU A 103 -1.85 -22.77 -4.74
C LEU A 103 -2.50 -22.37 -3.40
N ASP A 104 -1.73 -21.68 -2.57
CA ASP A 104 -2.09 -21.33 -1.19
C ASP A 104 -2.82 -19.99 -1.08
N ARG A 105 -2.84 -19.20 -2.16
CA ARG A 105 -3.52 -17.90 -2.20
C ARG A 105 -4.76 -17.93 -3.06
N ARG A 106 -5.72 -17.08 -2.69
CA ARG A 106 -7.00 -16.93 -3.39
C ARG A 106 -7.11 -15.53 -3.95
N LEU A 107 -7.45 -15.45 -5.23
CA LEU A 107 -7.87 -14.23 -5.90
C LEU A 107 -9.35 -14.36 -6.22
N TYR A 108 -10.16 -13.48 -5.66
CA TYR A 108 -11.57 -13.40 -6.02
C TYR A 108 -11.68 -12.80 -7.42
N HIS A 109 -12.53 -13.37 -8.26
CA HIS A 109 -12.80 -12.86 -9.60
C HIS A 109 -13.08 -11.35 -9.59
N SER A 110 -13.92 -10.92 -8.64
CA SER A 110 -14.29 -9.51 -8.43
C SER A 110 -13.14 -8.60 -7.98
N LYS A 111 -11.90 -9.10 -7.86
CA LYS A 111 -10.72 -8.32 -7.49
C LYS A 111 -9.72 -8.12 -8.63
N ILE A 112 -9.71 -9.01 -9.61
CA ILE A 112 -8.74 -8.98 -10.71
C ILE A 112 -9.41 -8.80 -12.08
N GLY A 113 -10.70 -9.13 -12.20
CA GLY A 113 -11.44 -9.06 -13.45
C GLY A 113 -11.25 -10.29 -14.34
N TYR A 114 -12.16 -10.42 -15.31
CA TYR A 114 -12.23 -11.56 -16.22
C TYR A 114 -10.95 -11.78 -17.03
N PHE A 115 -10.41 -10.74 -17.69
CA PHE A 115 -9.26 -10.91 -18.58
C PHE A 115 -7.98 -11.35 -17.86
N LEU A 116 -7.71 -10.80 -16.67
CA LEU A 116 -6.55 -11.22 -15.88
C LEU A 116 -6.75 -12.61 -15.26
N GLU A 117 -7.98 -12.97 -14.89
CA GLU A 117 -8.28 -14.34 -14.50
C GLU A 117 -7.98 -15.32 -15.63
N GLU A 118 -8.49 -15.08 -16.85
CA GLU A 118 -8.22 -15.93 -18.01
C GLU A 118 -6.73 -16.03 -18.29
N ALA A 119 -5.99 -14.90 -18.30
CA ALA A 119 -4.54 -14.92 -18.50
C ALA A 119 -3.80 -15.77 -17.45
N VAL A 120 -4.19 -15.70 -16.18
CA VAL A 120 -3.60 -16.54 -15.11
C VAL A 120 -3.89 -18.02 -15.34
N LEU A 121 -5.10 -18.37 -15.79
CA LEU A 121 -5.51 -19.74 -16.06
C LEU A 121 -4.81 -20.31 -17.31
N GLU A 122 -4.78 -19.56 -18.41
CA GLU A 122 -4.13 -19.94 -19.67
C GLU A 122 -2.62 -20.15 -19.51
N LEU A 123 -1.97 -19.35 -18.66
CA LEU A 123 -0.55 -19.49 -18.35
C LEU A 123 -0.24 -20.60 -17.33
N GLY A 124 -1.25 -21.33 -16.85
CA GLY A 124 -1.09 -22.37 -15.85
C GLY A 124 -0.63 -21.84 -14.48
N LEU A 125 -0.81 -20.55 -14.23
CA LEU A 125 -0.41 -19.86 -12.99
C LEU A 125 -1.48 -19.92 -11.91
N GLY A 126 -2.62 -20.54 -12.18
CA GLY A 126 -3.68 -20.74 -11.20
C GLY A 126 -4.66 -21.82 -11.62
N ARG A 127 -5.58 -22.14 -10.72
CA ARG A 127 -6.73 -23.01 -11.02
C ARG A 127 -8.00 -22.37 -10.48
N ARG A 128 -9.12 -22.56 -11.19
CA ARG A 128 -10.43 -22.23 -10.62
C ARG A 128 -10.72 -23.14 -9.44
N ILE A 129 -11.22 -22.54 -8.38
CA ILE A 129 -11.80 -23.22 -7.23
C ILE A 129 -13.20 -22.67 -7.01
N GLU A 130 -14.16 -23.57 -6.85
CA GLU A 130 -15.53 -23.24 -6.48
C GLU A 130 -15.73 -23.61 -5.02
N GLU A 131 -16.10 -22.63 -4.20
CA GLU A 131 -16.37 -22.86 -2.79
C GLU A 131 -17.56 -22.02 -2.35
N GLY A 132 -18.62 -22.68 -1.88
CA GLY A 132 -19.85 -22.01 -1.46
C GLY A 132 -20.54 -21.23 -2.59
N GLY A 133 -20.49 -21.73 -3.84
CA GLY A 133 -21.11 -21.09 -5.01
C GLY A 133 -20.40 -19.82 -5.47
N ARG A 134 -19.15 -19.58 -5.04
CA ARG A 134 -18.33 -18.44 -5.44
C ARG A 134 -17.10 -18.90 -6.19
N TRP A 135 -16.82 -18.22 -7.30
CA TRP A 135 -15.65 -18.46 -8.13
C TRP A 135 -14.45 -17.67 -7.60
N SER A 136 -13.34 -18.37 -7.38
CA SER A 136 -12.04 -17.75 -7.13
C SER A 136 -10.94 -18.53 -7.85
N VAL A 137 -9.82 -17.86 -8.07
CA VAL A 137 -8.62 -18.49 -8.63
C VAL A 137 -7.65 -18.76 -7.49
N ALA A 138 -7.31 -20.04 -7.30
CA ALA A 138 -6.20 -20.39 -6.44
C ALA A 138 -4.90 -20.15 -7.21
N VAL A 139 -4.02 -19.31 -6.65
CA VAL A 139 -2.77 -18.87 -7.27
C VAL A 139 -1.60 -19.02 -6.30
N PRO A 140 -0.36 -19.07 -6.80
CA PRO A 140 0.84 -18.88 -5.99
C PRO A 140 0.89 -17.47 -5.38
N ARG A 141 1.65 -17.33 -4.29
CA ARG A 141 1.86 -16.05 -3.62
C ARG A 141 2.40 -14.96 -4.55
N GLU A 142 3.36 -15.27 -5.41
CA GLU A 142 4.01 -14.30 -6.29
C GLU A 142 3.01 -13.68 -7.28
N VAL A 143 2.13 -14.51 -7.84
CA VAL A 143 1.06 -14.09 -8.76
C VAL A 143 0.07 -13.18 -8.06
N GLN A 144 -0.36 -13.54 -6.84
CA GLN A 144 -1.24 -12.68 -6.04
C GLN A 144 -0.59 -11.31 -5.77
N LEU A 145 0.68 -11.29 -5.36
CA LEU A 145 1.35 -10.04 -5.01
C LEU A 145 1.56 -9.13 -6.21
N LEU A 146 1.95 -9.68 -7.37
CA LEU A 146 2.08 -8.93 -8.62
C LEU A 146 0.76 -8.27 -9.01
N LEU A 147 -0.31 -9.07 -9.08
CA LEU A 147 -1.63 -8.60 -9.52
C LEU A 147 -2.20 -7.55 -8.57
N VAL A 148 -2.15 -7.80 -7.27
CA VAL A 148 -2.73 -6.89 -6.27
C VAL A 148 -1.89 -5.61 -6.14
N GLY A 149 -0.55 -5.70 -6.22
CA GLY A 149 0.33 -4.54 -6.21
C GLY A 149 0.11 -3.64 -7.43
N ALA A 150 0.03 -4.22 -8.63
CA ALA A 150 -0.28 -3.49 -9.85
C ALA A 150 -1.66 -2.81 -9.76
N ALA A 151 -2.67 -3.53 -9.28
CA ALA A 151 -4.03 -3.01 -9.12
C ALA A 151 -4.09 -1.85 -8.10
N ALA A 152 -3.41 -1.96 -6.96
CA ALA A 152 -3.37 -0.90 -5.95
C ALA A 152 -2.69 0.37 -6.49
N ARG A 153 -1.61 0.23 -7.27
CA ARG A 153 -0.93 1.37 -7.90
C ARG A 153 -1.82 2.08 -8.92
N GLU A 154 -2.49 1.32 -9.78
CA GLU A 154 -3.43 1.87 -10.77
C GLU A 154 -4.63 2.58 -10.13
N LEU A 155 -5.18 2.00 -9.05
CA LEU A 155 -6.24 2.64 -8.26
C LEU A 155 -5.77 3.98 -7.68
N ALA A 156 -4.57 4.02 -7.11
CA ALA A 156 -4.05 5.25 -6.54
C ALA A 156 -3.73 6.33 -7.58
N ALA A 157 -3.18 5.95 -8.74
CA ALA A 157 -2.87 6.88 -9.83
C ALA A 157 -4.13 7.56 -10.39
N ARG A 158 -5.27 6.86 -10.40
CA ARG A 158 -6.51 7.33 -11.05
C ARG A 158 -7.55 7.92 -10.11
N ALA A 159 -7.44 7.72 -8.80
CA ALA A 159 -8.36 8.32 -7.84
C ALA A 159 -8.40 9.86 -7.92
N GLY A 160 -7.32 10.47 -8.44
CA GLY A 160 -7.34 11.80 -9.04
C GLY A 160 -7.98 12.88 -8.18
N ALA A 161 -8.84 13.71 -8.78
CA ALA A 161 -9.45 14.89 -8.16
C ALA A 161 -10.40 14.60 -6.98
N THR A 162 -10.83 13.34 -6.80
CA THR A 162 -11.82 12.98 -5.77
C THR A 162 -11.19 12.46 -4.48
N ALA A 163 -10.04 11.80 -4.58
CA ALA A 163 -9.28 11.31 -3.43
C ALA A 163 -7.83 11.05 -3.82
N ALA A 164 -6.89 11.43 -2.96
CA ALA A 164 -5.50 11.02 -3.07
C ALA A 164 -5.31 9.74 -2.24
N TYR A 165 -4.90 8.63 -2.88
CA TYR A 165 -4.52 7.41 -2.19
C TYR A 165 -3.01 7.22 -2.20
N MET A 166 -2.47 6.73 -1.09
CA MET A 166 -1.08 6.27 -0.99
C MET A 166 -1.06 4.75 -0.85
N PRO A 167 -0.65 3.98 -1.88
CA PRO A 167 -0.53 2.53 -1.78
C PRO A 167 0.44 2.14 -0.67
N TYR A 168 0.04 1.21 0.17
CA TYR A 168 0.88 0.69 1.26
C TYR A 168 0.62 -0.79 1.50
N THR A 169 1.67 -1.50 1.85
CA THR A 169 1.63 -2.90 2.23
C THR A 169 2.74 -3.18 3.23
N ASP A 170 2.47 -4.02 4.22
CA ASP A 170 3.44 -4.55 5.17
C ASP A 170 4.23 -5.74 4.59
N GLN A 171 3.88 -6.20 3.39
CA GLN A 171 4.57 -7.28 2.70
C GLN A 171 5.66 -6.72 1.79
N VAL A 172 6.93 -6.84 2.21
CA VAL A 172 8.10 -6.36 1.46
C VAL A 172 8.09 -6.78 0.00
N SER A 173 7.84 -8.06 -0.28
CA SER A 173 7.79 -8.58 -1.66
C SER A 173 6.66 -7.99 -2.51
N ALA A 174 5.55 -7.59 -1.87
CA ALA A 174 4.43 -6.94 -2.55
C ALA A 174 4.78 -5.49 -2.90
N HIS A 175 5.44 -4.80 -1.98
CA HIS A 175 5.97 -3.45 -2.22
C HIS A 175 6.99 -3.46 -3.36
N GLU A 176 7.97 -4.36 -3.31
CA GLU A 176 8.99 -4.52 -4.35
C GLU A 176 8.36 -4.79 -5.73
N SER A 177 7.35 -5.65 -5.78
CA SER A 177 6.60 -5.93 -7.02
C SER A 177 5.83 -4.72 -7.52
N ALA A 178 5.26 -3.90 -6.63
CA ALA A 178 4.48 -2.72 -6.99
C ALA A 178 5.36 -1.56 -7.50
N VAL A 179 6.60 -1.43 -7.04
CA VAL A 179 7.55 -0.41 -7.51
C VAL A 179 8.39 -0.85 -8.70
N ARG A 180 8.38 -2.15 -9.03
CA ARG A 180 9.10 -2.67 -10.20
C ARG A 180 8.56 -1.99 -11.47
N PRO A 181 9.44 -1.45 -12.33
CA PRO A 181 9.04 -0.92 -13.62
C PRO A 181 8.42 -2.07 -14.41
N LEU A 182 7.21 -1.82 -14.90
CA LEU A 182 6.49 -2.79 -15.71
C LEU A 182 7.15 -2.90 -17.10
N VAL A 183 7.52 -1.76 -17.71
CA VAL A 183 8.11 -1.75 -19.05
C VAL A 183 9.64 -1.76 -18.94
N PRO A 184 10.36 -2.66 -19.65
CA PRO A 184 11.81 -2.61 -19.72
C PRO A 184 12.29 -1.22 -20.17
N GLY A 185 13.21 -0.63 -19.40
CA GLY A 185 13.72 0.73 -19.68
C GLY A 185 12.84 1.88 -19.19
N SER A 186 11.67 1.62 -18.57
CA SER A 186 10.85 2.67 -17.93
C SER A 186 11.17 2.88 -16.44
N ALA A 187 12.27 2.29 -15.96
CA ALA A 187 12.73 2.50 -14.60
C ALA A 187 13.08 3.98 -14.39
N LEU A 188 12.42 4.62 -13.43
CA LEU A 188 12.79 5.95 -12.98
C LEU A 188 13.61 5.81 -11.70
N ALA A 189 14.72 6.53 -11.62
CA ALA A 189 15.46 6.66 -10.37
C ALA A 189 14.54 7.29 -9.31
N ALA A 190 14.45 6.64 -8.16
CA ALA A 190 13.62 7.11 -7.06
C ALA A 190 14.35 6.90 -5.73
N TRP A 191 14.12 7.84 -4.82
CA TRP A 191 14.57 7.70 -3.44
C TRP A 191 13.54 6.93 -2.64
N GLN A 192 14.00 5.90 -1.92
CA GLN A 192 13.20 5.26 -0.88
C GLN A 192 13.56 5.89 0.47
N VAL A 193 12.56 6.48 1.12
CA VAL A 193 12.70 7.10 2.44
C VAL A 193 11.87 6.31 3.45
N GLU A 194 12.51 5.77 4.48
CA GLU A 194 11.83 5.13 5.59
C GLU A 194 11.62 6.14 6.72
N ILE A 195 10.37 6.55 6.98
CA ILE A 195 10.02 7.53 8.02
C ILE A 195 9.45 6.86 9.27
N GLY A 196 8.97 5.61 9.14
CA GLY A 196 8.20 4.93 10.19
C GLY A 196 8.91 4.81 11.55
N ARG A 197 10.24 4.79 11.58
CA ARG A 197 11.02 4.72 12.83
C ARG A 197 11.00 6.01 13.66
N LEU A 198 10.70 7.13 13.02
CA LEU A 198 10.60 8.44 13.66
C LEU A 198 9.20 8.70 14.22
N LEU A 199 8.23 7.87 13.85
CA LEU A 199 6.83 8.05 14.17
C LEU A 199 6.47 7.22 15.41
N PRO A 200 5.85 7.81 16.45
CA PRO A 200 5.39 7.03 17.60
C PRO A 200 4.29 6.04 17.23
N VAL A 201 4.44 4.79 17.66
CA VAL A 201 3.45 3.74 17.35
C VAL A 201 2.74 3.33 18.64
N PRO A 202 1.40 3.20 18.63
CA PRO A 202 0.67 2.64 19.77
C PRO A 202 1.18 1.24 20.12
N ALA A 203 1.18 0.88 21.40
CA ALA A 203 1.49 -0.48 21.80
C ALA A 203 0.50 -1.49 21.21
N ALA A 204 0.95 -2.73 20.99
CA ALA A 204 0.06 -3.79 20.54
C ALA A 204 -1.09 -3.98 21.54
N GLY A 205 -2.32 -4.12 21.03
CA GLY A 205 -3.53 -4.21 21.85
C GLY A 205 -4.08 -2.86 22.30
N THR A 206 -3.51 -1.73 21.88
CA THR A 206 -4.14 -0.42 22.10
C THR A 206 -5.49 -0.37 21.40
N PRO A 207 -6.60 -0.06 22.08
CA PRO A 207 -7.91 0.03 21.44
C PRO A 207 -7.94 1.10 20.33
N VAL A 208 -8.58 0.81 19.20
CA VAL A 208 -8.73 1.77 18.09
C VAL A 208 -9.38 3.08 18.53
N GLU A 209 -10.34 3.03 19.46
CA GLU A 209 -10.96 4.23 20.05
C GLU A 209 -9.96 5.13 20.77
N ASP A 210 -8.98 4.55 21.46
CA ASP A 210 -7.91 5.34 22.08
C ASP A 210 -7.03 6.01 21.02
N VAL A 211 -6.74 5.31 19.92
CA VAL A 211 -5.96 5.86 18.79
C VAL A 211 -6.71 7.04 18.14
N ILE A 212 -8.02 6.91 17.92
CA ILE A 212 -8.87 7.99 17.37
C ILE A 212 -8.92 9.18 18.33
N ALA A 213 -9.19 8.94 19.61
CA ALA A 213 -9.24 10.00 20.61
C ALA A 213 -7.90 10.75 20.73
N PHE A 214 -6.77 10.04 20.56
CA PHE A 214 -5.46 10.67 20.50
C PHE A 214 -5.28 11.53 19.24
N ARG A 215 -5.63 10.98 18.07
CA ARG A 215 -5.57 11.69 16.77
C ARG A 215 -6.32 13.01 16.83
N GLU A 216 -7.52 13.01 17.40
CA GLU A 216 -8.38 14.20 17.50
C GLU A 216 -7.83 15.21 18.50
N ARG A 217 -7.38 14.74 19.68
CA ARG A 217 -6.83 15.61 20.72
C ARG A 217 -5.56 16.35 20.30
N TYR A 218 -4.68 15.69 19.54
CA TYR A 218 -3.38 16.22 19.12
C TYR A 218 -3.31 16.43 17.59
N ASP A 219 -4.43 16.85 17.00
CA ASP A 219 -4.54 17.03 15.56
C ASP A 219 -3.61 18.14 15.02
N VAL A 220 -3.31 19.16 15.83
CA VAL A 220 -2.40 20.25 15.44
C VAL A 220 -0.97 19.72 15.25
N GLU A 221 -0.44 19.00 16.24
CA GLU A 221 0.90 18.42 16.21
C GLU A 221 1.01 17.38 15.09
N ARG A 222 -0.03 16.54 14.94
CA ARG A 222 -0.16 15.54 13.88
C ARG A 222 -0.09 16.19 12.49
N ARG A 223 -0.89 17.23 12.24
CA ARG A 223 -0.91 17.94 10.95
C ARG A 223 0.41 18.64 10.67
N ARG A 224 1.05 19.23 11.68
CA ARG A 224 2.37 19.84 11.55
C ARG A 224 3.41 18.81 11.12
N LEU A 225 3.49 17.67 11.81
CA LEU A 225 4.41 16.58 11.46
C LEU A 225 4.19 16.09 10.02
N MET A 226 2.93 15.82 9.65
CA MET A 226 2.61 15.35 8.30
C MET A 226 2.85 16.41 7.22
N SER A 227 2.68 17.70 7.55
CA SER A 227 3.02 18.81 6.65
C SER A 227 4.52 18.86 6.38
N GLU A 228 5.37 18.73 7.41
CA GLU A 228 6.83 18.71 7.23
C GLU A 228 7.30 17.47 6.46
N ILE A 229 6.67 16.30 6.69
CA ILE A 229 6.94 15.08 5.91
C ILE A 229 6.57 15.29 4.44
N HIS A 230 5.42 15.86 4.13
CA HIS A 230 5.03 16.13 2.75
C HIS A 230 5.93 17.19 2.09
N ALA A 231 6.36 18.21 2.84
CA ALA A 231 7.32 19.19 2.37
C ALA A 231 8.65 18.50 2.01
N LEU A 232 9.17 17.62 2.88
CA LEU A 232 10.36 16.83 2.59
C LEU A 232 10.20 16.01 1.30
N LEU A 233 9.11 15.25 1.16
CA LEU A 233 8.88 14.42 -0.03
C LEU A 233 8.74 15.25 -1.30
N ALA A 234 8.11 16.42 -1.22
CA ALA A 234 8.00 17.34 -2.33
C ALA A 234 9.36 17.92 -2.74
N GLU A 235 10.21 18.29 -1.78
CA GLU A 235 11.55 18.81 -2.05
C GLU A 235 12.50 17.72 -2.58
N LEU A 236 12.43 16.49 -2.05
CA LEU A 236 13.20 15.36 -2.60
C LEU A 236 12.80 15.02 -4.04
N ARG A 237 11.52 15.20 -4.38
CA ARG A 237 11.05 15.02 -5.76
C ARG A 237 11.56 16.12 -6.70
N ARG A 238 11.70 17.35 -6.22
CA ARG A 238 12.21 18.48 -7.01
C ARG A 238 13.73 18.43 -7.17
N ASN A 239 14.45 18.14 -6.09
CA ASN A 239 15.91 18.16 -6.02
C ASN A 239 16.47 16.74 -5.86
N TRP A 240 16.02 15.83 -6.73
CA TRP A 240 16.36 14.41 -6.63
C TRP A 240 17.87 14.11 -6.81
N GLU A 241 18.62 15.04 -7.42
CA GLU A 241 20.07 14.95 -7.60
C GLU A 241 20.86 15.24 -6.32
N GLN A 242 20.26 15.97 -5.36
CA GLN A 242 20.92 16.45 -4.13
C GLN A 242 20.07 16.15 -2.88
N PRO A 243 19.75 14.88 -2.60
CA PRO A 243 18.89 14.52 -1.47
C PRO A 243 19.52 14.88 -0.11
N ALA A 244 20.86 14.84 0.00
CA ALA A 244 21.56 15.14 1.25
C ALA A 244 21.29 16.58 1.71
N ASP A 245 21.36 17.53 0.78
CA ASP A 245 21.14 18.95 1.03
C ASP A 245 19.67 19.22 1.41
N VAL A 246 18.73 18.55 0.73
CA VAL A 246 17.30 18.59 1.10
C VAL A 246 17.09 18.06 2.51
N MET A 247 17.69 16.92 2.85
CA MET A 247 17.57 16.30 4.17
C MET A 247 18.18 17.18 5.26
N GLU A 248 19.32 17.82 5.00
CA GLU A 248 19.95 18.76 5.92
C GLU A 248 19.08 20.01 6.14
N ALA A 249 18.59 20.61 5.05
CA ALA A 249 17.72 21.80 5.11
C ALA A 249 16.35 21.53 5.77
N MET A 250 15.89 20.28 5.79
CA MET A 250 14.63 19.86 6.42
C MET A 250 14.80 19.35 7.85
N ARG A 251 16.04 19.07 8.28
CA ARG A 251 16.34 18.33 9.52
C ARG A 251 15.73 18.98 10.76
N ASP A 252 15.97 20.26 10.98
CA ASP A 252 15.55 20.93 12.22
C ASP A 252 14.02 21.10 12.29
N ARG A 253 13.37 21.33 11.15
CA ARG A 253 11.90 21.42 11.08
C ARG A 253 11.23 20.08 11.37
N LEU A 254 11.72 19.01 10.74
CA LEU A 254 11.24 17.65 11.00
C LEU A 254 11.49 17.25 12.46
N ARG A 255 12.68 17.57 12.99
CA ARG A 255 13.00 17.31 14.40
C ARG A 255 12.03 17.99 15.34
N GLY A 256 11.80 19.30 15.16
CA GLY A 256 10.85 20.04 15.99
C GLY A 256 9.44 19.45 15.93
N ALA A 257 8.95 19.11 14.74
CA ALA A 257 7.62 18.51 14.60
C ALA A 257 7.51 17.11 15.22
N VAL A 258 8.56 16.29 15.13
CA VAL A 258 8.64 14.97 15.78
C VAL A 258 8.68 15.13 17.30
N ASP A 259 9.47 16.06 17.82
CA ASP A 259 9.61 16.30 19.26
C ASP A 259 8.30 16.80 19.89
N ASP A 260 7.59 17.69 19.20
CA ASP A 260 6.26 18.16 19.59
C ASP A 260 5.27 16.99 19.65
N TYR A 261 5.28 16.11 18.65
CA TYR A 261 4.39 14.95 18.62
C TYR A 261 4.75 13.91 19.69
N HIS A 262 6.03 13.73 20.01
CA HIS A 262 6.45 12.91 21.15
C HIS A 262 6.04 13.53 22.50
N ALA A 263 6.05 14.86 22.62
CA ALA A 263 5.55 15.54 23.81
C ALA A 263 4.04 15.27 23.99
N ALA A 264 3.27 15.33 22.90
CA ALA A 264 1.85 14.93 22.89
C ALA A 264 1.66 13.49 23.37
N VAL A 265 2.43 12.54 22.84
CA VAL A 265 2.42 11.13 23.28
C VAL A 265 2.68 11.00 24.77
N ARG A 266 3.74 11.62 25.30
CA ARG A 266 4.07 11.59 26.74
C ARG A 266 2.94 12.18 27.60
N SER A 267 2.32 13.25 27.14
CA SER A 267 1.22 13.89 27.87
C SER A 267 -0.07 13.05 27.92
N SER A 268 -0.24 12.11 27.00
CA SER A 268 -1.44 11.25 26.94
C SER A 268 -1.51 10.19 28.04
N ARG A 269 -0.40 9.92 28.75
CA ARG A 269 -0.27 8.86 29.78
C ARG A 269 -0.64 7.44 29.31
N ARG A 270 -0.74 7.21 28.00
CA ARG A 270 -1.01 5.89 27.41
C ARG A 270 0.31 5.16 27.13
N ALA A 271 0.24 3.84 26.94
CA ALA A 271 1.39 3.03 26.55
C ALA A 271 1.66 3.18 25.04
N TRP A 272 2.68 3.95 24.69
CA TRP A 272 3.16 4.11 23.31
C TRP A 272 4.61 3.66 23.23
N PHE A 273 4.98 3.02 22.12
CA PHE A 273 6.38 2.81 21.80
C PHE A 273 6.90 4.04 21.07
N SER A 274 7.82 4.76 21.72
CA SER A 274 8.68 5.70 21.02
C SER A 274 9.85 4.93 20.45
N GLY A 275 9.95 4.84 19.11
CA GLY A 275 11.25 4.61 18.49
C GLY A 275 12.19 5.72 18.96
N GLY A 276 13.30 5.36 19.59
CA GLY A 276 14.30 6.36 19.97
C GLY A 276 14.89 7.01 18.72
N TRP A 277 15.21 8.30 18.77
CA TRP A 277 16.08 8.91 17.76
C TRP A 277 17.37 8.07 17.67
N PRO A 278 17.74 7.54 16.49
CA PRO A 278 19.08 7.02 16.32
C PRO A 278 20.08 8.16 16.59
N SER A 279 21.22 7.81 17.20
CA SER A 279 22.36 8.71 17.43
C SER A 279 22.62 9.62 16.21
N PRO A 280 23.12 10.86 16.40
CA PRO A 280 23.36 11.83 15.31
C PRO A 280 24.26 11.34 14.17
N TRP A 281 24.95 10.21 14.32
CA TRP A 281 25.78 9.57 13.29
C TRP A 281 25.27 8.19 12.84
N ALA A 282 24.12 7.73 13.37
CA ALA A 282 23.48 6.47 13.04
C ALA A 282 22.36 6.65 12.00
N TRP A 283 22.70 7.26 10.86
CA TRP A 283 21.96 7.13 9.60
C TRP A 283 22.39 5.94 8.70
N PRO A 284 23.02 4.82 9.15
CA PRO A 284 23.34 3.72 8.25
C PRO A 284 22.08 2.88 8.03
N GLY A 285 21.26 3.27 7.05
CA GLY A 285 20.24 2.38 6.48
C GLY A 285 18.91 3.02 6.07
N LEU A 286 18.67 4.29 6.37
CA LEU A 286 17.35 4.94 6.17
C LEU A 286 17.12 5.51 4.75
N LEU A 287 18.20 5.69 3.99
CA LEU A 287 18.15 5.94 2.55
C LEU A 287 18.68 4.68 1.85
N ARG A 288 17.80 3.79 1.44
CA ARG A 288 18.16 2.84 0.38
C ARG A 288 18.02 3.60 -0.94
N ALA A 289 19.15 4.01 -1.50
CA ALA A 289 19.19 4.31 -2.92
C ALA A 289 19.07 2.95 -3.64
N SER A 290 17.87 2.58 -4.09
CA SER A 290 17.75 1.49 -5.05
C SER A 290 18.15 2.03 -6.42
N LEU A 291 19.43 1.88 -6.76
CA LEU A 291 19.95 2.15 -8.10
C LEU A 291 19.48 1.04 -9.03
N SER A 292 18.50 1.33 -9.89
CA SER A 292 18.34 0.65 -11.17
C SER A 292 18.91 1.56 -12.24
N CYS A 293 20.17 1.33 -12.65
CA CYS A 293 20.86 2.06 -13.71
C CYS A 293 20.11 1.95 -15.06
N ARG A 294 20.22 2.89 -16.01
CA ARG A 294 21.42 3.58 -16.51
C ARG A 294 21.15 4.95 -17.17
N ALA A 295 22.26 5.66 -17.36
CA ALA A 295 22.53 6.64 -18.43
C ALA A 295 22.11 6.16 -19.83
#